data_AF-A0AAD3XVY9-F1
#
_entry.id   AF-A0AAD3XVY9-F1
#
_cell.length_a   1.000
_cell.length_b   1.000
_cell.length_c   1.000
_cell.angle_alpha   90.00
_cell.angle_beta   90.00
_cell.angle_gamma   90.00
#
_symmetry.space_group_name_H-M   'P 1'
#
loop_
_entity.id
_entity.type
_entity.pdbx_description
1 polymer ?
#
loop_
_entity_poly.entity_id
_entity_poly.type
_entity_poly.pdbx_seq_one_letter_code
_entity_poly.pdbx_strand_id
1 'polypeptide(L)'
;MESSPLSNLGGSLPVPSVQEMVKGRITQVPPRYVRPTQGPTFISNIDVESQLPIIDMERLTCPDFKGLEELEKLDRVCKDWGFFQLINHGVNFFANHKGKTRD
;
A
#
# COMPACT_ATOMS: atom_id res chain seq x y z
N MET A 1 -34.41 30.75 -11.86
CA MET A 1 -33.68 30.83 -10.57
C MET A 1 -32.33 30.21 -10.82
N GLU A 2 -31.35 31.03 -11.17
CA GLU A 2 -29.96 30.58 -11.28
C GLU A 2 -29.43 30.31 -9.87
N SER A 3 -28.89 29.10 -9.65
CA SER A 3 -28.33 28.70 -8.38
C SER A 3 -26.95 29.33 -8.20
N SER A 4 -26.83 30.17 -7.17
CA SER A 4 -25.60 30.87 -6.78
C SER A 4 -24.41 29.92 -6.55
N PRO A 5 -23.17 30.32 -6.88
CA PRO A 5 -21.98 29.43 -6.90
C PRO A 5 -21.37 29.11 -5.53
N LEU A 6 -22.09 29.31 -4.42
CA LEU A 6 -21.53 29.30 -3.05
C LEU A 6 -22.01 28.14 -2.16
N SER A 7 -22.71 27.13 -2.70
CA SER A 7 -23.42 26.13 -1.91
C SER A 7 -22.63 24.87 -1.52
N ASN A 8 -21.29 24.80 -1.66
CA ASN A 8 -20.61 23.51 -1.46
C ASN A 8 -19.19 23.56 -0.86
N LEU A 9 -18.95 24.43 0.13
CA LEU A 9 -17.63 24.60 0.77
C LEU A 9 -17.18 23.42 1.67
N GLY A 10 -17.97 22.35 1.80
CA GLY A 10 -17.65 21.18 2.64
C GLY A 10 -18.12 19.83 2.09
N GLY A 11 -18.54 19.76 0.82
CA GLY A 11 -19.04 18.53 0.20
C GLY A 11 -17.93 17.73 -0.48
N SER A 12 -17.96 16.40 -0.37
CA SER A 12 -17.19 15.54 -1.27
C SER A 12 -17.95 15.41 -2.60
N LEU A 13 -17.22 15.47 -3.72
CA LEU A 13 -17.81 15.12 -5.01
C LEU A 13 -18.09 13.61 -5.02
N PRO A 14 -19.28 13.16 -5.46
CA PRO A 14 -19.52 11.73 -5.62
C PRO A 14 -18.50 11.17 -6.63
N VAL A 15 -17.76 10.15 -6.20
CA VAL A 15 -16.78 9.45 -7.03
C VAL A 15 -17.40 8.12 -7.45
N PRO A 16 -17.62 7.88 -8.77
CA PRO A 16 -18.13 6.60 -9.24
C PRO A 16 -17.20 5.44 -8.88
N SER A 17 -17.78 4.25 -8.69
CA SER A 17 -17.00 3.04 -8.43
C SER A 17 -16.07 2.73 -9.61
N VAL A 18 -14.77 2.66 -9.33
CA VAL A 18 -13.77 2.23 -10.33
C VAL A 18 -14.05 0.81 -10.80
N GLN A 19 -14.56 -0.06 -9.93
CA GLN A 19 -14.89 -1.44 -10.30
C GLN A 19 -16.02 -1.49 -11.34
N GLU A 20 -17.08 -0.71 -11.14
CA GLU A 20 -18.21 -0.65 -12.09
C GLU A 20 -17.80 0.01 -13.41
N MET A 21 -16.92 1.01 -13.38
CA MET A 21 -16.34 1.59 -14.59
C MET A 21 -15.56 0.56 -15.41
N VAL A 22 -14.76 -0.29 -14.75
CA VAL A 22 -14.01 -1.36 -15.44
C VAL A 22 -14.96 -2.41 -16.02
N LYS A 23 -15.99 -2.83 -15.27
CA LYS A 23 -17.04 -3.75 -15.78
C LYS A 23 -17.75 -3.16 -17.01
N GLY A 24 -17.99 -1.86 -17.02
CA GLY A 24 -18.54 -1.09 -18.13
C GLY A 24 -17.61 -0.89 -19.33
N ARG A 25 -16.41 -1.50 -19.34
CA ARG A 25 -15.43 -1.47 -20.45
C ARG A 25 -15.05 -0.06 -20.90
N ILE A 26 -14.68 0.81 -19.97
CA ILE A 26 -14.12 2.12 -20.32
C ILE A 26 -12.92 1.98 -21.26
N THR A 27 -12.88 2.81 -22.30
CA THR A 27 -11.79 2.83 -23.29
C THR A 27 -10.67 3.79 -22.91
N GLN A 28 -10.95 4.73 -21.99
CA GLN A 28 -9.99 5.73 -21.53
C GLN A 28 -10.17 5.98 -20.02
N VAL A 29 -9.06 6.22 -19.32
CA VAL A 29 -9.05 6.61 -17.91
C VAL A 29 -9.61 8.03 -17.78
N PRO A 30 -10.62 8.29 -16.93
CA PRO A 30 -11.14 9.63 -16.78
C PRO A 30 -10.08 10.64 -16.34
N PRO A 31 -10.11 11.89 -16.83
CA PRO A 31 -9.08 12.89 -16.55
C PRO A 31 -8.79 13.11 -15.06
N ARG A 32 -9.78 12.92 -14.17
CA ARG A 32 -9.61 13.05 -12.71
C ARG A 32 -8.61 12.05 -12.12
N TYR A 33 -8.40 10.90 -12.75
CA TYR A 33 -7.45 9.87 -12.30
C TYR A 33 -6.10 9.96 -13.01
N VAL A 34 -5.98 10.82 -14.03
CA VAL A 34 -4.73 11.03 -14.76
C VAL A 34 -3.84 11.93 -13.91
N ARG A 35 -2.73 11.40 -13.40
CA ARG A 35 -1.74 12.20 -12.68
C ARG A 35 -0.90 13.02 -13.68
N PRO A 36 -0.72 14.34 -13.48
CA PRO A 36 0.22 15.12 -14.26
C PRO A 36 1.62 14.49 -14.18
N THR A 37 2.35 14.49 -15.29
CA THR A 37 3.72 13.94 -15.40
C THR A 37 4.76 14.82 -14.70
N GLN A 38 4.44 15.37 -13.53
CA GLN A 38 5.31 16.25 -12.75
C GLN A 38 5.96 15.44 -11.63
N GLY A 39 7.05 14.77 -11.96
CA GLY A 39 7.92 14.10 -11.00
C GLY A 39 8.63 12.92 -11.65
N PRO A 40 9.85 12.57 -11.18
CA PRO A 40 10.49 11.33 -11.59
C PRO A 40 9.48 10.20 -11.38
N THR A 41 9.21 9.45 -12.44
CA THR A 41 8.44 8.22 -12.32
C THR A 41 9.30 7.33 -11.42
N PHE A 42 8.96 7.19 -10.14
CA PHE A 42 9.67 6.34 -9.18
C PHE A 42 9.83 4.88 -9.66
N ILE A 43 9.19 4.53 -10.79
CA ILE A 43 9.16 3.22 -11.42
C ILE A 43 10.32 3.03 -12.42
N SER A 44 11.00 4.08 -12.90
CA SER A 44 12.02 3.88 -13.95
C SER A 44 13.37 3.37 -13.42
N ASN A 45 13.68 3.62 -12.15
CA ASN A 45 14.98 3.29 -11.56
C ASN A 45 14.83 2.79 -10.12
N ILE A 46 13.89 1.86 -9.86
CA ILE A 46 14.09 1.01 -8.68
C ILE A 46 15.29 0.17 -9.05
N ASP A 47 16.46 0.59 -8.57
CA ASP A 47 17.64 -0.22 -8.53
C ASP A 47 17.21 -1.59 -8.02
N VAL A 48 17.32 -2.62 -8.86
CA VAL A 48 16.91 -4.00 -8.55
C VAL A 48 17.62 -4.54 -7.30
N GLU A 49 18.61 -3.80 -6.81
CA GLU A 49 19.39 -4.04 -5.60
C GLU A 49 18.79 -3.41 -4.33
N SER A 50 17.86 -2.44 -4.43
CA SER A 50 17.13 -1.88 -3.27
C SER A 50 16.00 -2.82 -2.84
N GLN A 51 16.37 -4.03 -2.41
CA GLN A 51 15.41 -5.01 -1.89
C GLN A 51 14.76 -4.47 -0.62
N LEU A 52 13.43 -4.56 -0.55
CA LEU A 52 12.65 -4.22 0.64
C LEU A 52 13.19 -5.01 1.85
N PRO A 53 13.51 -4.36 2.98
CA PRO A 53 13.99 -5.09 4.14
C PRO A 53 12.96 -6.10 4.64
N ILE A 54 13.42 -7.30 4.97
CA ILE A 54 12.59 -8.39 5.51
C ILE A 54 12.96 -8.61 6.96
N ILE A 55 11.99 -8.71 7.86
CA ILE A 55 12.16 -9.09 9.27
C ILE A 55 11.54 -10.46 9.50
N ASP A 56 12.29 -11.37 10.10
CA ASP A 56 11.85 -12.72 10.46
C ASP A 56 11.38 -12.77 11.93
N MET A 57 10.09 -12.96 12.14
CA MET A 57 9.51 -12.98 13.50
C MET A 57 9.92 -14.21 14.31
N GLU A 58 10.19 -15.34 13.67
CA GLU A 58 10.63 -16.54 14.37
C GLU A 58 12.06 -16.34 14.89
N ARG A 59 12.93 -15.74 14.08
CA ARG A 59 14.28 -15.34 14.52
C ARG A 59 14.21 -14.28 15.62
N LEU A 60 13.37 -13.26 15.46
CA LEU A 60 13.21 -12.17 16.42
C LEU A 60 12.80 -12.65 17.82
N THR A 61 12.02 -13.74 17.89
CA THR A 61 11.55 -14.31 19.17
C THR A 61 12.51 -15.36 19.74
N CYS A 62 13.61 -15.66 19.05
CA CYS A 62 14.62 -16.59 19.53
C CYS A 62 15.45 -15.95 20.66
N PRO A 63 15.66 -16.62 21.80
CA PRO A 63 16.43 -16.08 22.92
C PRO A 63 17.95 -16.12 22.72
N ASP A 64 18.44 -16.59 21.57
CA ASP A 64 19.86 -16.71 21.26
C ASP A 64 20.42 -15.48 20.52
N PHE A 65 21.67 -15.57 20.08
CA PHE A 65 22.34 -14.50 19.34
C PHE A 65 21.61 -14.12 18.04
N LYS A 66 20.86 -15.04 17.42
CA LYS A 66 20.12 -14.75 16.18
C LYS A 66 18.93 -13.82 16.43
N GLY A 67 18.31 -13.88 17.60
CA GLY A 67 17.25 -12.94 17.98
C GLY A 67 17.77 -11.54 18.23
N LEU A 68 18.95 -11.41 18.83
CA LEU A 68 19.61 -10.12 18.99
C LEU A 68 19.97 -9.49 17.64
N GLU A 69 20.52 -10.28 16.71
CA GLU A 69 20.83 -9.84 15.34
C GLU A 69 19.57 -9.33 14.61
N GLU A 70 18.47 -10.08 14.69
CA GLU A 70 17.22 -9.71 14.02
C GLU A 70 16.57 -8.48 14.68
N LEU A 71 16.72 -8.30 16.00
CA LEU A 71 16.28 -7.10 16.72
C LEU A 71 17.09 -5.86 16.32
N GLU A 72 18.41 -5.96 16.21
CA GLU A 72 19.25 -4.87 15.72
C GLU A 72 18.90 -4.48 14.28
N LYS A 73 18.62 -5.48 13.44
CA LYS A 73 18.16 -5.26 12.08
C LYS A 73 16.80 -4.53 12.06
N LEU A 74 15.86 -4.91 12.92
CA LEU A 74 14.58 -4.22 13.07
C LEU A 74 14.77 -2.75 13.48
N ASP A 75 15.66 -2.46 14.42
CA ASP A 75 15.96 -1.08 14.85
C ASP A 75 16.51 -0.22 13.70
N ARG A 76 17.47 -0.77 12.92
CA ARG A 76 18.04 -0.08 11.74
C ARG A 76 16.98 0.19 10.68
N VAL A 77 16.18 -0.82 10.35
CA VAL A 77 15.14 -0.72 9.34
C VAL A 77 14.05 0.30 9.74
N CYS A 78 13.67 0.35 11.02
CA CYS A 78 12.73 1.37 11.50
C CYS A 78 13.27 2.80 11.34
N LYS A 79 14.58 2.99 11.56
CA LYS A 79 15.24 4.30 11.45
C LYS A 79 15.50 4.74 10.01
N ASP A 80 15.99 3.80 9.19
CA ASP A 80 16.49 4.10 7.85
C ASP A 80 15.38 4.01 6.78
N TRP A 81 14.47 3.04 6.92
CA TRP A 81 13.41 2.77 5.94
C TRP A 81 12.02 3.19 6.39
N GLY A 82 11.67 2.90 7.65
CA GLY A 82 10.31 3.08 8.16
C GLY A 82 9.26 2.11 7.56
N PHE A 83 9.67 1.20 6.68
CA PHE A 83 8.83 0.17 6.08
C PHE A 83 9.61 -1.10 5.76
N PHE A 84 9.00 -2.26 6.00
CA PHE A 84 9.61 -3.58 5.82
C PHE A 84 8.55 -4.68 5.69
N GLN A 85 8.97 -5.83 5.16
CA GLN A 85 8.14 -7.03 5.09
C GLN A 85 8.37 -7.91 6.32
N LEU A 86 7.29 -8.48 6.87
CA LEU A 86 7.36 -9.40 7.99
C LEU A 86 7.08 -10.84 7.54
N ILE A 87 8.00 -11.77 7.82
CA ILE A 87 7.85 -13.20 7.52
C ILE A 87 7.81 -14.03 8.81
N ASN A 88 7.37 -15.29 8.70
CA ASN A 88 7.27 -16.25 9.81
C ASN A 88 6.54 -15.69 11.04
N HIS A 89 5.56 -14.81 10.82
CA HIS A 89 4.86 -14.04 11.84
C HIS A 89 3.77 -14.83 12.59
N GLY A 90 3.69 -16.14 12.39
CA GLY A 90 2.76 -17.03 13.10
C GLY A 90 1.28 -16.86 12.74
N VAL A 91 0.91 -15.99 11.79
CA VAL A 91 -0.46 -15.89 11.29
C VAL A 91 -0.66 -16.96 10.21
N ASN A 92 -1.46 -17.96 10.55
CA ASN A 92 -1.84 -19.00 9.62
C ASN A 92 -2.64 -18.42 8.45
N PHE A 93 -2.26 -18.80 7.23
CA PHE A 93 -2.94 -18.37 5.99
C PHE A 93 -4.45 -18.67 5.95
N PHE A 94 -4.92 -19.63 6.76
CA PHE A 94 -6.34 -20.01 6.86
C PHE A 94 -7.22 -19.03 7.66
N ALA A 95 -6.63 -18.03 8.33
CA ALA A 95 -7.38 -17.02 9.08
C ALA A 95 -8.15 -16.00 8.21
N ASN A 96 -8.16 -16.16 6.87
CA ASN A 96 -8.81 -15.24 5.93
C ASN A 96 -9.81 -15.93 4.99
N HIS A 97 -10.77 -16.69 5.53
CA HIS A 97 -12.01 -17.01 4.79
C HIS A 97 -13.21 -16.11 5.18
N LYS A 98 -13.00 -15.08 6.00
CA LYS A 98 -14.00 -14.03 6.24
C LYS A 98 -13.53 -12.72 5.60
N GLY A 99 -13.86 -12.51 4.33
CA GLY A 99 -13.63 -11.20 3.68
C GLY A 99 -13.31 -11.19 2.19
N LYS A 100 -13.50 -12.28 1.45
CA LYS A 100 -13.36 -12.27 0.00
C LYS A 100 -14.48 -13.05 -0.68
N THR A 101 -15.72 -12.57 -0.55
CA THR A 101 -16.75 -12.89 -1.55
C THR A 101 -16.38 -12.12 -2.82
N ARG A 102 -15.93 -12.86 -3.85
CA ARG A 102 -15.91 -12.38 -5.23
C ARG A 102 -17.31 -12.56 -5.77
N ASP A 103 -18.08 -11.47 -5.80
CA ASP A 103 -19.19 -11.28 -6.72
C ASP A 103 -18.90 -10.01 -7.55
#